data_AF-A0A852V4L3-F1
#
_entry.id   AF-A0A852V4L3-F1
#
_cell.length_a   1.000
_cell.length_b   1.000
_cell.length_c   1.000
_cell.angle_alpha   90.00
_cell.angle_beta   90.00
_cell.angle_gamma   90.00
#
_symmetry.space_group_name_H-M   'P 1'
#
loop_
_entity.id
_entity.type
_entity.pdbx_description
1 polymer ?
#
loop_
_entity_poly.entity_id
_entity_poly.type
_entity_poly.pdbx_seq_one_letter_code
_entity_poly.pdbx_strand_id
1 'polypeptide(L)'
;MTKWAHRFSAATVAAVTVTTIFPATAMSAVRSSPVSAVSQARETASQARGTAVNLKVTEKVRRALADAYWTQYYGPYLRKHHPGTGRKKVDGPKKVYYGKVRSAGKDVYWAVGSIGVKGDPISYQDGPHVWRRSAHGAWSYRGDTGGCLDKAPKALLKIWHLRSYC
;
A
#
# COMPACT_ATOMS: atom_id res chain seq x y z
N MET A 1 -0.36 -8.79 44.19
CA MET A 1 0.21 -9.97 43.47
C MET A 1 -0.95 -10.78 42.91
N THR A 2 -1.36 -10.54 41.67
CA THR A 2 -2.56 -11.13 41.06
C THR A 2 -2.14 -12.03 39.90
N LYS A 3 -2.31 -13.35 40.06
CA LYS A 3 -1.98 -14.38 39.07
C LYS A 3 -3.09 -14.46 38.03
N TRP A 4 -2.76 -14.29 36.76
CA TRP A 4 -3.66 -14.54 35.62
C TRP A 4 -3.28 -15.85 34.95
N ALA A 5 -4.22 -16.79 34.88
CA ALA A 5 -4.06 -18.08 34.22
C ALA A 5 -4.53 -17.96 32.75
N HIS A 6 -3.62 -18.21 31.81
CA HIS A 6 -3.97 -18.34 30.39
C HIS A 6 -4.43 -19.77 30.09
N ARG A 7 -5.69 -19.90 29.65
CA ARG A 7 -6.19 -21.12 29.02
C ARG A 7 -5.78 -21.12 27.55
N PHE A 8 -4.98 -22.10 27.15
CA PHE A 8 -4.69 -22.38 25.75
C PHE A 8 -5.75 -23.35 25.22
N SER A 9 -6.47 -22.96 24.16
CA SER A 9 -7.26 -23.89 23.35
C SER A 9 -6.46 -24.24 22.11
N ALA A 10 -6.03 -25.50 22.03
CA ALA A 10 -5.43 -26.07 20.83
C ALA A 10 -6.55 -26.38 19.83
N ALA A 11 -6.44 -25.84 18.60
CA ALA A 11 -7.34 -26.16 17.50
C ALA A 11 -6.61 -27.10 16.53
N THR A 12 -7.09 -28.34 16.47
CA THR A 12 -6.67 -29.37 15.53
C THR A 12 -7.20 -29.02 14.13
N VAL A 13 -6.34 -28.93 13.12
CA VAL A 13 -6.77 -28.75 11.72
C VAL A 13 -6.52 -30.06 10.98
N ALA A 14 -7.61 -30.72 10.59
CA ALA A 14 -7.61 -31.90 9.74
C ALA A 14 -7.21 -31.52 8.30
N ALA A 15 -6.26 -32.27 7.74
CA ALA A 15 -5.89 -32.16 6.33
C ALA A 15 -6.93 -32.90 5.48
N VAL A 16 -7.58 -32.18 4.56
CA VAL A 16 -8.45 -32.76 3.52
C VAL A 16 -7.72 -32.64 2.19
N THR A 17 -7.23 -33.76 1.68
CA THR A 17 -6.71 -33.90 0.31
C THR A 17 -7.88 -34.16 -0.63
N VAL A 18 -8.11 -33.24 -1.58
CA VAL A 18 -9.06 -33.43 -2.68
C VAL A 18 -8.27 -33.62 -3.96
N THR A 19 -8.31 -34.84 -4.50
CA THR A 19 -7.74 -35.21 -5.79
C THR A 19 -8.82 -35.11 -6.86
N THR A 20 -8.72 -34.13 -7.78
CA THR A 20 -9.59 -34.07 -8.96
C THR A 20 -8.82 -34.44 -10.21
N ILE A 21 -9.25 -35.53 -10.84
CA ILE A 21 -8.79 -36.00 -12.15
C ILE A 21 -9.61 -35.24 -13.21
N PHE A 22 -8.95 -34.53 -14.13
CA PHE A 22 -9.61 -33.90 -15.28
C PHE A 22 -9.25 -34.63 -16.58
N PRO A 23 -10.22 -34.90 -17.48
CA PRO A 23 -9.98 -35.49 -18.78
C PRO A 23 -9.41 -34.46 -19.77
N ALA A 24 -8.39 -34.88 -20.51
CA ALA A 24 -7.76 -34.11 -21.58
C ALA A 24 -8.71 -33.98 -22.77
N THR A 25 -9.24 -32.78 -22.99
CA THR A 25 -9.94 -32.41 -24.23
C THR A 25 -8.92 -31.81 -25.19
N ALA A 26 -8.68 -32.48 -26.31
CA ALA A 26 -7.87 -31.97 -27.40
C ALA A 26 -8.57 -30.75 -28.04
N MET A 27 -7.99 -29.56 -27.87
CA MET A 27 -8.40 -28.38 -28.62
C MET A 27 -7.54 -28.24 -29.88
N SER A 28 -8.20 -28.21 -31.03
CA SER A 28 -7.63 -27.84 -32.32
C SER A 28 -6.94 -26.49 -32.21
N ALA A 29 -5.63 -26.48 -32.52
CA ALA A 29 -4.82 -25.28 -32.59
C ALA A 29 -5.26 -24.42 -33.79
N VAL A 30 -6.14 -23.45 -33.54
CA VAL A 30 -6.29 -22.30 -34.44
C VAL A 30 -4.99 -21.51 -34.34
N ARG A 31 -4.14 -21.61 -35.37
CA ARG A 31 -2.94 -20.78 -35.56
C ARG A 31 -3.36 -19.33 -35.72
N SER A 32 -3.59 -18.66 -34.59
CA SER A 32 -3.73 -17.21 -34.53
C SER A 32 -2.32 -16.62 -34.50
N SER A 33 -1.99 -15.85 -35.53
CA SER A 33 -0.67 -15.21 -35.67
C SER A 33 -0.27 -14.46 -34.40
N PRO A 34 0.96 -14.65 -33.88
CA PRO A 34 1.41 -14.11 -32.59
C PRO A 34 1.44 -12.57 -32.53
N VAL A 35 1.32 -11.90 -33.67
CA VAL A 35 1.44 -10.43 -33.79
C VAL A 35 0.20 -9.70 -33.25
N SER A 36 -0.99 -10.32 -33.31
CA SER A 36 -2.24 -9.68 -32.87
C SER A 36 -2.47 -9.77 -31.36
N ALA A 37 -2.02 -10.85 -30.71
CA ALA A 37 -2.17 -11.04 -29.26
C ALA A 37 -1.32 -10.06 -28.44
N VAL A 38 -0.11 -9.73 -28.93
CA VAL A 38 0.79 -8.77 -28.26
C VAL A 38 0.25 -7.33 -28.36
N SER A 39 -0.39 -6.98 -29.48
CA SER A 39 -1.00 -5.66 -29.68
C SER A 39 -2.22 -5.47 -28.78
N GLN A 40 -3.11 -6.46 -28.68
CA GLN A 40 -4.25 -6.40 -27.74
C GLN A 40 -3.81 -6.39 -26.27
N ALA A 41 -2.75 -7.12 -25.90
CA ALA A 41 -2.19 -7.08 -24.54
C ALA A 41 -1.57 -5.70 -24.20
N ARG A 42 -0.89 -5.07 -25.17
CA ARG A 42 -0.37 -3.70 -25.02
C ARG A 42 -1.46 -2.64 -24.97
N GLU A 43 -2.52 -2.80 -25.74
CA GLU A 43 -3.64 -1.86 -25.78
C GLU A 43 -4.49 -1.94 -24.51
N THR A 44 -4.71 -3.15 -23.99
CA THR A 44 -5.32 -3.37 -22.66
C THR A 44 -4.41 -2.85 -21.53
N ALA A 45 -3.09 -2.99 -21.64
CA ALA A 45 -2.14 -2.40 -20.69
C ALA A 45 -2.05 -0.86 -20.81
N SER A 46 -2.30 -0.30 -21.99
CA SER A 46 -2.35 1.15 -22.24
C SER A 46 -3.67 1.75 -21.73
N GLN A 47 -4.80 1.06 -21.90
CA GLN A 47 -6.10 1.42 -21.32
C GLN A 47 -6.17 1.17 -19.80
N ALA A 48 -5.34 0.28 -19.24
CA ALA A 48 -5.14 0.13 -17.80
C ALA A 48 -4.34 1.29 -17.17
N ARG A 49 -3.90 2.29 -17.94
CA ARG A 49 -3.45 3.60 -17.42
C ARG A 49 -4.67 4.37 -16.90
N GLY A 50 -5.20 3.91 -15.77
CA GLY A 50 -6.38 4.51 -15.17
C GLY A 50 -6.18 6.00 -14.92
N THR A 51 -7.21 6.78 -15.26
CA THR A 51 -7.29 8.22 -15.03
C THR A 51 -6.84 8.54 -13.61
N ALA A 52 -5.73 9.25 -13.50
CA ALA A 52 -5.21 9.71 -12.23
C ALA A 52 -5.94 10.98 -11.83
N VAL A 53 -6.42 11.04 -10.58
CA VAL A 53 -7.17 12.19 -10.06
C VAL A 53 -6.45 12.74 -8.84
N ASN A 54 -6.15 14.03 -8.87
CA ASN A 54 -5.62 14.75 -7.72
C ASN A 54 -6.77 15.07 -6.75
N LEU A 55 -6.62 14.70 -5.49
CA LEU A 55 -7.66 14.84 -4.48
C LEU A 55 -7.20 15.79 -3.39
N LYS A 56 -8.13 16.60 -2.87
CA LYS A 56 -7.84 17.47 -1.73
C LYS A 56 -7.57 16.64 -0.48
N VAL A 57 -6.45 16.93 0.18
CA VAL A 57 -6.13 16.33 1.49
C VAL A 57 -7.04 16.95 2.54
N THR A 58 -7.82 16.11 3.21
CA THR A 58 -8.62 16.52 4.37
C THR A 58 -7.89 16.17 5.66
N GLU A 59 -8.28 16.82 6.75
CA GLU A 59 -7.73 16.52 8.06
C GLU A 59 -8.00 15.05 8.49
N LYS A 60 -9.16 14.50 8.08
CA LYS A 60 -9.49 13.09 8.30
C LYS A 60 -8.51 12.16 7.59
N VAL A 61 -8.14 12.46 6.34
CA VAL A 61 -7.13 11.69 5.60
C VAL A 61 -5.78 11.81 6.31
N ARG A 62 -5.35 13.03 6.65
CA ARG A 62 -4.07 13.27 7.33
C ARG A 62 -3.94 12.47 8.64
N ARG A 63 -4.98 12.46 9.47
CA ARG A 63 -5.01 11.65 10.70
C ARG A 63 -4.90 10.15 10.42
N ALA A 64 -5.66 9.64 9.45
CA ALA A 64 -5.62 8.23 9.09
C ALA A 64 -4.26 7.76 8.54
N LEU A 65 -3.55 8.62 7.80
CA LEU A 65 -2.19 8.33 7.33
C LEU A 65 -1.20 8.22 8.50
N ALA A 66 -1.29 9.14 9.47
CA ALA A 66 -0.47 9.10 10.68
C ALA A 66 -0.79 7.88 11.57
N ASP A 67 -2.06 7.48 11.66
CA ASP A 67 -2.46 6.26 12.35
C ASP A 67 -1.88 5.01 11.68
N ALA A 68 -1.93 4.94 10.34
CA ALA A 68 -1.33 3.84 9.59
C ALA A 68 0.19 3.77 9.77
N TYR A 69 0.89 4.91 9.71
CA TYR A 69 2.34 5.00 9.97
C TYR A 69 2.70 4.52 11.37
N TRP A 70 2.00 5.02 12.39
CA TRP A 70 2.19 4.60 13.77
C TRP A 70 1.94 3.10 13.96
N THR A 71 0.83 2.60 13.44
CA THR A 71 0.39 1.22 13.72
C THR A 71 1.28 0.19 13.03
N GLN A 72 1.68 0.46 11.77
CA GLN A 72 2.34 -0.54 10.92
C GLN A 72 3.87 -0.44 10.93
N TYR A 73 4.44 0.71 11.29
CA TYR A 73 5.88 0.93 11.22
C TYR A 73 6.46 1.40 12.55
N TYR A 74 6.10 2.61 12.96
CA TYR A 74 6.87 3.29 14.00
C TYR A 74 6.50 2.87 15.43
N GLY A 75 5.22 2.56 15.68
CA GLY A 75 4.74 2.11 16.99
C GLY A 75 5.33 0.75 17.43
N PRO A 76 5.36 -0.29 16.58
CA PRO A 76 6.09 -1.52 16.88
C PRO A 76 7.57 -1.28 17.22
N TYR A 77 8.25 -0.42 16.47
CA TYR A 77 9.64 -0.06 16.71
C TYR A 77 9.83 0.61 18.09
N LEU A 78 9.07 1.67 18.38
CA LEU A 78 9.20 2.35 19.67
C LEU A 78 8.77 1.52 20.87
N ARG A 79 7.77 0.66 20.74
CA ARG A 79 7.41 -0.23 21.87
C ARG A 79 8.58 -1.12 22.28
N LYS A 80 9.48 -1.42 21.35
CA LYS A 80 10.71 -2.18 21.61
C LYS A 80 11.86 -1.32 22.14
N HIS A 81 12.04 -0.09 21.63
CA HIS A 81 13.23 0.73 21.91
C HIS A 81 12.99 1.89 22.89
N HIS A 82 11.76 2.38 23.01
CA HIS A 82 11.37 3.55 23.80
C HIS A 82 9.98 3.38 24.42
N PRO A 83 9.83 2.49 25.42
CA PRO A 83 8.56 2.29 26.11
C PRO A 83 8.08 3.62 26.73
N GLY A 84 6.84 4.02 26.41
CA GLY A 84 6.25 5.28 26.88
C GLY A 84 6.10 6.38 25.81
N THR A 85 6.72 6.22 24.64
CA THR A 85 6.34 7.07 23.49
C THR A 85 5.04 6.55 22.89
N GLY A 86 4.02 7.42 22.85
CA GLY A 86 2.68 7.09 22.36
C GLY A 86 2.33 7.80 21.06
N ARG A 87 1.24 7.37 20.42
CA ARG A 87 0.68 7.90 19.17
C ARG A 87 0.60 9.43 19.11
N LYS A 88 0.38 10.08 20.25
CA LYS A 88 0.29 11.55 20.40
C LYS A 88 1.56 12.31 19.99
N LYS A 89 2.72 11.64 19.90
CA LYS A 89 3.97 12.26 19.43
C LYS A 89 4.12 12.23 17.91
N VAL A 90 3.32 11.46 17.18
CA VAL A 90 3.37 11.41 15.72
C VAL A 90 2.61 12.60 15.16
N ASP A 91 3.34 13.51 14.53
CA ASP A 91 2.74 14.59 13.79
C ASP A 91 2.04 14.03 12.55
N GLY A 92 0.90 14.61 12.18
CA GLY A 92 0.26 14.29 10.89
C GLY A 92 1.22 14.60 9.73
N PRO A 93 1.18 13.84 8.63
CA PRO A 93 2.08 14.09 7.51
C PRO A 93 1.86 15.51 6.94
N LYS A 94 2.96 16.16 6.56
CA LYS A 94 3.03 17.49 5.97
C LYS A 94 3.33 17.37 4.47
N LYS A 95 3.00 18.43 3.71
CA LYS A 95 3.18 18.50 2.24
C LYS A 95 2.64 17.25 1.54
N VAL A 96 1.39 16.89 1.89
CA VAL A 96 0.77 15.65 1.42
C VAL A 96 0.21 15.82 0.02
N TYR A 97 0.62 14.93 -0.88
CA TYR A 97 0.00 14.72 -2.19
C TYR A 97 -0.93 13.52 -2.07
N TYR A 98 -2.18 13.67 -2.49
CA TYR A 98 -3.21 12.65 -2.35
C TYR A 98 -4.00 12.52 -3.65
N GLY A 99 -4.36 11.30 -4.01
CA GLY A 99 -5.01 11.04 -5.27
C GLY A 99 -5.44 9.60 -5.40
N LYS A 100 -6.06 9.30 -6.54
CA LYS A 100 -6.46 7.95 -6.91
C LYS A 100 -6.14 7.64 -8.35
N VAL A 101 -5.93 6.36 -8.63
CA VAL A 101 -5.80 5.78 -9.96
C VAL A 101 -6.74 4.58 -10.07
N ARG A 102 -7.28 4.35 -11.27
CA ARG A 102 -8.04 3.14 -11.54
C ARG A 102 -7.07 2.01 -11.92
N SER A 103 -7.14 0.89 -11.22
CA SER A 103 -6.29 -0.28 -11.45
C SER A 103 -7.18 -1.52 -11.43
N ALA A 104 -7.15 -2.32 -12.51
CA ALA A 104 -8.01 -3.49 -12.69
C ALA A 104 -9.50 -3.20 -12.40
N GLY A 105 -10.01 -2.08 -12.93
CA GLY A 105 -11.40 -1.66 -12.74
C GLY A 105 -11.74 -1.12 -11.34
N LYS A 106 -10.79 -1.01 -10.42
CA LYS A 106 -11.01 -0.53 -9.04
C LYS A 106 -10.22 0.73 -8.75
N ASP A 107 -10.80 1.62 -7.94
CA ASP A 107 -10.09 2.81 -7.47
C ASP A 107 -9.09 2.43 -6.37
N VAL A 108 -7.83 2.82 -6.57
CA VAL A 108 -6.75 2.70 -5.61
C VAL A 108 -6.25 4.07 -5.25
N TYR A 109 -6.26 4.37 -3.96
CA TYR A 109 -5.88 5.66 -3.41
C TYR A 109 -4.45 5.61 -2.92
N TRP A 110 -3.72 6.68 -3.16
CA TRP A 110 -2.32 6.84 -2.81
C TRP A 110 -2.09 8.18 -2.16
N ALA A 111 -1.18 8.21 -1.21
CA ALA A 111 -0.68 9.44 -0.63
C ALA A 111 0.84 9.41 -0.51
N VAL A 112 1.46 10.57 -0.67
CA VAL A 112 2.89 10.82 -0.47
C VAL A 112 3.05 12.04 0.41
N GLY A 113 3.89 11.99 1.44
CA GLY A 113 4.10 13.13 2.33
C GLY A 113 5.13 12.88 3.42
N SER A 114 5.70 13.95 3.97
CA SER A 114 6.70 13.85 5.03
C SER A 114 6.02 13.66 6.37
N ILE A 115 6.45 12.70 7.18
CA ILE A 115 5.95 12.46 8.53
C ILE A 115 7.15 12.28 9.47
N GLY A 116 6.92 12.44 10.75
CA GLY A 116 7.94 12.17 11.76
C GLY A 116 7.33 12.22 13.15
N VAL A 117 8.17 12.03 14.15
CA VAL A 117 7.77 11.91 15.55
C VAL A 117 8.47 12.97 16.39
N LYS A 118 7.67 13.71 17.16
CA LYS A 118 8.17 14.76 18.05
C LYS A 118 9.17 14.17 19.07
N GLY A 119 10.36 14.75 19.09
CA GLY A 119 11.46 14.32 19.94
C GLY A 119 12.35 13.23 19.34
N ASP A 120 12.08 12.79 18.09
CA ASP A 120 12.98 11.94 17.33
C ASP A 120 13.34 12.62 15.99
N PRO A 121 14.49 13.32 15.91
CA PRO A 121 14.92 13.97 14.68
C PRO A 121 15.27 12.99 13.57
N ILE A 122 15.61 11.73 13.88
CA ILE A 122 15.97 10.71 12.88
C ILE A 122 14.73 10.36 12.05
N SER A 123 13.56 10.28 12.68
CA SER A 123 12.29 9.96 12.00
C SER A 123 11.88 10.92 10.87
N TYR A 124 12.53 12.09 10.74
CA TYR A 124 12.25 13.07 9.68
C TYR A 124 13.21 12.97 8.46
N GLN A 125 14.23 12.11 8.54
CA GLN A 125 15.30 12.07 7.52
C GLN A 125 14.98 11.15 6.33
N ASP A 126 14.07 10.19 6.49
CA ASP A 126 13.84 9.11 5.52
C ASP A 126 13.03 9.55 4.26
N GLY A 127 12.81 10.86 4.12
CA GLY A 127 12.15 11.45 2.96
C GLY A 127 10.62 11.32 3.01
N PRO A 128 9.93 11.58 1.89
CA PRO A 128 8.49 11.41 1.86
C PRO A 128 8.11 9.93 2.03
N HIS A 129 7.03 9.70 2.76
CA HIS A 129 6.48 8.38 3.01
C HIS A 129 5.32 8.11 2.07
N VAL A 130 5.09 6.84 1.76
CA VAL A 130 4.04 6.41 0.82
C VAL A 130 2.97 5.60 1.54
N TRP A 131 1.71 5.89 1.24
CA TRP A 131 0.57 5.11 1.70
C TRP A 131 -0.32 4.70 0.54
N ARG A 132 -1.01 3.57 0.70
CA ARG A 132 -1.94 3.00 -0.27
C ARG A 132 -3.20 2.49 0.42
N ARG A 133 -4.36 2.64 -0.22
CA ARG A 133 -5.58 1.88 0.14
C ARG A 133 -6.43 1.57 -1.08
N SER A 134 -7.24 0.52 -1.00
CA SER A 134 -8.37 0.33 -1.92
C SER A 134 -9.52 1.26 -1.53
N ALA A 135 -10.54 1.38 -2.38
CA ALA A 135 -11.69 2.27 -2.14
C ALA A 135 -12.33 2.13 -0.75
N HIS A 136 -12.49 0.90 -0.27
CA HIS A 136 -13.10 0.57 1.02
C HIS A 136 -12.10 -0.02 2.03
N GLY A 137 -10.81 -0.04 1.70
CA GLY A 137 -9.77 -0.62 2.56
C GLY A 137 -9.17 0.37 3.54
N ALA A 138 -8.51 -0.16 4.56
CA ALA A 138 -7.66 0.60 5.46
C ALA A 138 -6.40 1.12 4.72
N TRP A 139 -5.82 2.20 5.25
CA TRP A 139 -4.52 2.69 4.79
C TRP A 139 -3.41 1.70 5.16
N SER A 140 -2.60 1.35 4.17
CA SER A 140 -1.38 0.58 4.32
C SER A 140 -0.18 1.51 4.07
N TYR A 141 0.75 1.53 5.01
CA TYR A 141 2.05 2.16 4.88
C TYR A 141 2.92 1.32 3.94
N ARG A 142 3.53 1.97 2.96
CA ARG A 142 4.36 1.33 1.92
C ARG A 142 5.86 1.56 2.14
N GLY A 143 6.22 2.30 3.18
CA GLY A 143 7.60 2.66 3.48
C GLY A 143 7.90 4.13 3.23
N ASP A 144 9.07 4.51 3.70
CA ASP A 144 9.78 5.69 3.28
C ASP A 144 10.31 5.50 1.85
N THR A 145 10.85 6.56 1.28
CA THR A 145 11.31 6.59 -0.12
C THR A 145 12.79 6.84 -0.24
N GLY A 146 13.47 7.35 0.81
CA GLY A 146 14.82 7.89 0.68
C GLY A 146 14.94 8.95 -0.43
N GLY A 147 13.83 9.60 -0.81
CA GLY A 147 13.76 10.51 -1.96
C GLY A 147 13.35 9.86 -3.30
N CYS A 148 13.37 8.52 -3.41
CA CYS A 148 12.96 7.78 -4.60
C CYS A 148 11.48 7.38 -4.56
N LEU A 149 10.66 7.97 -5.43
CA LEU A 149 9.20 7.79 -5.44
C LEU A 149 8.70 6.60 -6.28
N ASP A 150 9.51 5.55 -6.46
CA ASP A 150 9.20 4.37 -7.28
C ASP A 150 7.96 3.58 -6.82
N LYS A 151 7.67 3.61 -5.52
CA LYS A 151 6.50 2.97 -4.90
C LYS A 151 5.18 3.64 -5.30
N ALA A 152 5.21 4.89 -5.75
CA ALA A 152 4.01 5.64 -6.13
C ALA A 152 3.70 5.50 -7.63
N PRO A 153 2.42 5.46 -8.05
CA PRO A 153 2.08 5.35 -9.46
C PRO A 153 2.59 6.54 -10.28
N LYS A 154 3.33 6.26 -11.36
CA LYS A 154 3.87 7.29 -12.28
C LYS A 154 2.81 8.31 -12.75
N ALA A 155 1.57 7.85 -12.97
CA ALA A 155 0.47 8.71 -13.38
C ALA A 155 0.11 9.76 -12.31
N LEU A 156 0.19 9.41 -11.02
CA LEU A 156 -0.03 10.35 -9.92
C LEU A 156 1.16 11.30 -9.75
N LEU A 157 2.39 10.78 -9.84
CA LEU A 157 3.59 11.61 -9.78
C LEU A 157 3.56 12.72 -10.83
N LYS A 158 3.11 12.41 -12.05
CA LYS A 158 2.94 13.38 -13.14
C LYS A 158 1.99 14.52 -12.78
N ILE A 159 0.79 14.22 -12.24
CA ILE A 159 -0.21 15.26 -11.90
C ILE A 159 0.13 16.02 -10.62
N TRP A 160 0.98 15.44 -9.76
CA TRP A 160 1.52 16.11 -8.58
C TRP A 160 2.79 16.91 -8.89
N HIS A 161 3.25 16.90 -10.14
CA HIS A 161 4.49 17.54 -10.59
C HIS A 161 5.73 17.06 -9.82
N LEU A 162 5.71 15.81 -9.36
CA LEU A 162 6.84 15.16 -8.72
C LEU A 162 7.62 14.34 -9.75
N ARG A 163 8.95 14.36 -9.64
CA ARG A 163 9.83 13.53 -10.45
C ARG A 163 10.20 12.27 -9.66
N SER A 164 10.20 11.13 -10.34
CA SER A 164 10.78 9.90 -9.80
C SER A 164 12.26 9.93 -10.13
N TYR A 165 13.10 10.29 -9.15
CA TYR A 165 14.55 10.20 -9.29
C TYR A 165 15.02 8.93 -8.59
N CYS A 166 15.16 7.90 -9.40
CA CYS A 166 15.79 6.62 -9.15
C CYS A 166 16.34 6.21 -10.53
#